data_AF-A0A3B8T643-F1
#
_entry.id   AF-A0A3B8T643-F1
#
_cell.length_a   1.000
_cell.length_b   1.000
_cell.length_c   1.000
_cell.angle_alpha   90.00
_cell.angle_beta   90.00
_cell.angle_gamma   90.00
#
_symmetry.space_group_name_H-M   'P 1'
#
loop_
_entity.id
_entity.type
_entity.pdbx_description
1 polymer ?
#
loop_
_entity_poly.entity_id
_entity_poly.type
_entity_poly.pdbx_seq_one_letter_code
_entity_poly.pdbx_strand_id
1 'polypeptide(L)' 'MALFQHPAFDNHEHVAFHQDPVSGLRAIIAVHNTNLGPSLGGCRMYPYATDDEAITDVLR' A
#
# COMPACT_ATOMS: atom_id res chain seq x y z
N MET A 1 3.29 -8.02 -10.21
CA MET A 1 4.49 -8.73 -9.71
C MET A 1 4.16 -9.45 -8.40
N ALA A 2 4.96 -10.39 -7.90
CA ALA A 2 4.86 -10.82 -6.51
C ALA A 2 5.34 -9.68 -5.59
N LEU A 3 4.63 -9.40 -4.48
CA LEU A 3 4.90 -8.25 -3.60
C LEU A 3 6.35 -8.18 -3.12
N PHE A 4 6.91 -9.29 -2.64
CA PHE A 4 8.29 -9.35 -2.13
C PHE A 4 9.38 -9.19 -3.20
N GLN A 5 9.01 -9.28 -4.48
CA GLN A 5 9.90 -9.05 -5.62
C GLN A 5 9.66 -7.68 -6.26
N HIS A 6 8.77 -6.87 -5.67
CA HIS A 6 8.45 -5.56 -6.20
C HIS A 6 9.63 -4.59 -5.97
N PRO A 7 10.08 -3.81 -6.97
CA PRO A 7 11.25 -2.95 -6.83
C PRO A 7 11.12 -1.88 -5.74
N ALA A 8 9.89 -1.43 -5.46
CA ALA A 8 9.59 -0.47 -4.39
C ALA A 8 9.47 -1.11 -3.00
N PHE A 9 9.46 -2.45 -2.89
CA PHE A 9 9.34 -3.09 -1.58
C PHE A 9 10.65 -2.96 -0.79
N ASP A 10 10.62 -2.15 0.27
CA ASP A 10 11.76 -1.92 1.16
C ASP A 10 11.53 -2.52 2.56
N ASN A 11 11.33 -3.84 2.63
CA ASN A 11 11.13 -4.57 3.90
C ASN A 11 10.02 -4.02 4.80
N HIS A 12 8.88 -3.66 4.20
CA HIS A 12 7.74 -3.16 4.94
C HIS A 12 7.27 -4.19 5.97
N GLU A 13 7.07 -3.76 7.22
CA GLU A 13 6.52 -4.60 8.30
C GLU A 13 5.12 -5.15 7.96
N HIS A 14 4.31 -4.38 7.25
CA HIS A 14 2.95 -4.78 6.90
C HIS A 14 2.48 -4.18 5.57
N VAL A 15 1.80 -4.99 4.76
CA VAL A 15 1.07 -4.55 3.57
C VAL A 15 -0.30 -5.24 3.56
N ALA A 16 -1.36 -4.46 3.65
CA ALA A 16 -2.74 -4.95 3.64
C ALA A 16 -3.49 -4.45 2.40
N PHE A 17 -4.21 -5.38 1.78
CA PHE A 17 -5.14 -5.09 0.69
C PHE A 17 -6.56 -5.13 1.23
N HIS A 18 -7.36 -4.11 0.93
CA HIS A 18 -8.76 -4.04 1.30
C HIS A 18 -9.61 -3.82 0.06
N GLN A 19 -10.68 -4.60 -0.04
CA GLN A 19 -11.67 -4.46 -1.09
C GLN A 19 -13.06 -4.57 -0.48
N ASP A 20 -13.92 -3.59 -0.75
CA ASP A 20 -15.34 -3.66 -0.42
C ASP A 20 -16.17 -3.53 -1.71
N PRO A 21 -16.83 -4.62 -2.15
CA PRO A 21 -17.65 -4.60 -3.35
C PRO A 21 -18.87 -3.67 -3.25
N VAL A 22 -19.39 -3.39 -2.05
CA VAL A 22 -20.61 -2.61 -1.87
C VAL A 22 -20.32 -1.12 -2.10
N SER A 23 -19.27 -0.58 -1.49
CA SER A 23 -18.81 0.79 -1.74
C SER A 23 -17.96 0.94 -3.00
N GLY A 24 -17.44 -0.17 -3.54
CA GLY A 24 -16.44 -0.16 -4.61
C GLY A 24 -15.02 0.21 -4.13
N LEU A 25 -14.79 0.26 -2.82
CA LEU A 25 -13.50 0.60 -2.25
C LEU A 25 -12.44 -0.42 -2.66
N ARG A 26 -11.30 0.10 -3.12
CA ARG A 26 -10.03 -0.63 -3.24
C ARG A 26 -8.97 0.20 -2.56
N ALA A 27 -8.33 -0.36 -1.53
CA ALA A 27 -7.34 0.32 -0.73
C ALA A 27 -6.13 -0.58 -0.49
N ILE A 28 -4.96 0.05 -0.43
CA ILE A 28 -3.71 -0.60 -0.03
C ILE A 28 -3.14 0.22 1.12
N ILE A 29 -2.78 -0.45 2.20
CA ILE A 29 -2.18 0.15 3.38
C ILE A 29 -0.81 -0.48 3.55
N ALA A 30 0.25 0.32 3.52
CA ALA A 30 1.61 -0.13 3.77
C ALA A 30 2.16 0.54 5.02
N VAL A 31 2.79 -0.26 5.88
CA VAL A 31 3.51 0.18 7.07
C VAL A 31 4.96 -0.23 6.89
N HIS A 32 5.83 0.76 6.72
CA HIS A 32 7.27 0.52 6.54
C HIS A 32 7.92 0.08 7.85
N ASN A 33 7.77 0.88 8.91
CA ASN A 33 8.45 0.66 10.19
C ASN A 33 7.65 1.24 11.38
N THR A 34 7.61 0.52 12.50
CA THR A 34 6.94 0.95 13.75
C THR A 34 7.87 1.03 14.97
N ASN A 35 9.19 1.02 14.77
CA ASN A 35 10.20 1.03 15.85
C ASN A 35 10.08 2.24 16.79
N LEU A 36 9.64 3.39 16.28
CA LEU A 36 9.44 4.62 17.07
C LEU A 36 8.00 4.78 17.61
N GLY A 37 7.14 3.80 17.41
CA GLY A 37 5.74 3.82 17.82
C GLY A 37 4.77 3.56 16.66
N PRO A 38 3.47 3.84 16.85
CA PRO A 38 2.45 3.62 15.82
C PRO A 38 2.77 4.38 14.52
N SER A 39 2.50 3.73 13.38
CA SER A 39 2.64 4.38 12.08
C SER A 39 1.61 5.49 11.91
N LEU A 40 2.04 6.61 11.34
CA LEU A 40 1.20 7.71 10.90
C LEU A 40 1.48 7.98 9.41
N GLY A 41 0.43 7.89 8.60
CA GLY A 41 0.50 8.09 7.16
C GLY A 41 -0.72 8.84 6.64
N GLY A 42 -0.54 9.56 5.54
CA GLY A 42 -1.65 10.21 4.85
C GLY A 42 -2.52 9.21 4.09
N CYS A 43 -3.76 9.59 3.80
CA CYS A 43 -4.61 8.87 2.85
C CYS A 43 -4.56 9.59 1.50
N ARG A 44 -4.22 8.86 0.44
CA ARG A 44 -4.25 9.34 -0.93
C ARG A 44 -5.32 8.59 -1.70
N MET A 45 -6.24 9.33 -2.31
CA MET A 45 -7.20 8.81 -3.27
C MET A 45 -6.80 9.32 -4.65
N TYR A 46 -6.39 8.41 -5.53
CA TYR A 46 -5.89 8.76 -6.86
C TYR A 46 -6.29 7.70 -7.90
N PRO A 47 -6.68 8.09 -9.13
CA PRO A 47 -7.11 7.15 -10.16
C PRO A 47 -5.91 6.58 -10.93
N TYR A 48 -5.14 5.67 -10.30
CA TYR A 48 -4.04 4.98 -10.97
C TYR A 48 -4.55 4.20 -12.20
N ALA A 49 -3.75 4.17 -13.27
CA ALA A 49 -4.12 3.45 -14.49
C ALA A 49 -4.02 1.92 -14.30
N THR A 50 -3.13 1.49 -13.39
CA THR A 50 -2.92 0.07 -13.08
C THR A 50 -2.74 -0.16 -11.58
N ASP A 51 -2.98 -1.39 -11.12
CA ASP A 51 -2.74 -1.77 -9.72
C ASP A 51 -1.24 -1.71 -9.37
N ASP A 52 -0.34 -1.91 -10.34
CA ASP A 52 1.12 -1.86 -10.16
C ASP A 52 1.61 -0.44 -9.86
N GLU A 53 1.01 0.58 -10.48
CA GLU A 53 1.27 1.98 -10.14
C GLU A 53 0.84 2.31 -8.70
N ALA A 54 -0.31 1.81 -8.26
CA ALA A 54 -0.80 1.99 -6.90
C ALA A 54 0.11 1.28 -5.88
N ILE A 55 0.57 0.06 -6.20
CA ILE A 55 1.52 -0.71 -5.37
C ILE A 55 2.87 0.01 -5.31
N THR A 56 3.36 0.56 -6.42
CA THR A 56 4.60 1.35 -6.43
C THR A 56 4.49 2.59 -5.55
N ASP A 57 3.37 3.32 -5.62
CA ASP A 57 3.19 4.56 -4.86
C ASP A 57 2.95 4.34 -3.36
N VAL A 58 2.35 3.21 -2.96
CA VAL A 58 2.12 2.89 -1.54
C VAL A 58 3.35 2.31 -0.85
N LEU A 59 4.27 1.70 -1.60
CA LEU A 59 5.50 1.09 -1.06
C LEU A 59 6.73 2.02 -1.03
N ARG A 60 6.64 3.25 -1.56
CA ARG A 60 7.78 4.17 -1.64
C ARG A 60 7.94 5.09 -0.43
#